data_AF-A0A246EA98-F1
#
_entry.id   AF-A0A246EA98-F1
#
_cell.length_a   1.000
_cell.length_b   1.000
_cell.length_c   1.000
_cell.angle_alpha   90.00
_cell.angle_beta   90.00
_cell.angle_gamma   90.00
#
_symmetry.space_group_name_H-M   'P 1'
#
loop_
_entity.id
_entity.type
_entity.pdbx_description
1 polymer ?
#
loop_
_entity_poly.entity_id
_entity_poly.type
_entity_poly.pdbx_seq_one_letter_code
_entity_poly.pdbx_strand_id
1 'polypeptide(L)'
;MQDAKEVLAQLREEIWGLRRSVSRLDGEIPEADVLLRVMDSVDDVINVIAASDAEVSPEAIESFVATVDASLTRPAFNGGKMLDAARQGQVLRQGLRSAISALVYSLDLTRGRDLANDLLQRRTRIDVAEEVEALIDRERARNEDVHIETAGILREVRALSAATQTQAEEARSANTEAQRAAGKIGAGSLAAAFSQYAQEHLRTANRFRNATIALLSISAIAALVLVLGVEPDWTVREGREQWEQAAYRLALIAALVGLAGYLGRQAGNHRRLGEWGHSISIQLRNFGSFIERLDNETRHEAYLSFARRVLGASPDASRVDPTAAQPLVDLIAKR
;
A
#
# COMPACT_ATOMS: atom_id res chain seq x y z
N MET A 1 39.90 -17.21 -36.48
CA MET A 1 38.93 -16.17 -36.87
C MET A 1 37.64 -16.91 -37.06
N GLN A 2 36.61 -16.61 -36.26
CA GLN A 2 35.33 -17.29 -36.36
C GLN A 2 34.70 -16.90 -37.70
N ASP A 3 34.21 -17.87 -38.47
CA ASP A 3 33.58 -17.61 -39.76
C ASP A 3 32.38 -16.68 -39.53
N ALA A 4 32.19 -15.66 -40.37
CA ALA A 4 31.04 -14.75 -40.27
C ALA A 4 29.71 -15.53 -40.25
N LYS A 5 29.67 -16.69 -40.93
CA LYS A 5 28.54 -17.61 -40.89
C LYS A 5 28.29 -18.20 -39.50
N GLU A 6 29.35 -18.47 -38.74
CA GLU A 6 29.27 -19.02 -37.40
C GLU A 6 28.77 -17.96 -36.39
N VAL A 7 29.22 -16.71 -36.54
CA VAL A 7 28.74 -15.57 -35.72
C VAL A 7 27.26 -15.28 -36.00
N LEU A 8 26.85 -15.26 -37.27
CA LEU A 8 25.44 -15.06 -37.64
C LEU A 8 24.55 -16.22 -37.14
N ALA A 9 25.04 -17.46 -37.17
CA ALA A 9 24.32 -18.61 -36.62
C ALA A 9 24.14 -18.50 -35.11
N GLN A 10 25.16 -18.07 -34.37
CA GLN A 10 25.08 -17.86 -32.92
C GLN A 10 24.10 -16.73 -32.57
N LEU A 11 24.17 -15.61 -33.29
CA LEU A 11 23.25 -14.48 -33.09
C LEU A 11 21.78 -14.90 -33.34
N ARG A 12 21.57 -15.73 -34.35
CA ARG A 12 20.24 -16.27 -34.67
C ARG A 12 19.67 -17.11 -33.53
N GLU A 13 20.47 -17.99 -32.94
CA GLU A 13 20.05 -18.80 -31.80
C GLU A 13 19.70 -17.94 -30.57
N GLU A 14 20.47 -16.90 -30.29
CA GLU A 14 20.18 -15.97 -29.18
C GLU A 14 18.87 -15.21 -29.39
N ILE A 15 18.63 -14.70 -30.60
CA ILE A 15 17.37 -14.05 -30.97
C ILE A 15 16.21 -15.04 -30.85
N TRP A 16 16.39 -16.29 -31.29
CA TRP A 16 15.34 -17.30 -31.18
C TRP A 16 15.03 -17.68 -29.71
N GLY A 17 16.04 -17.69 -28.85
CA GLY A 17 15.89 -17.87 -27.40
C GLY A 17 15.13 -16.71 -26.74
N LEU A 18 15.47 -15.47 -27.09
CA LEU A 18 14.76 -14.28 -26.63
C LEU A 18 13.30 -14.27 -27.12
N ARG A 19 13.04 -14.69 -28.37
CA ARG A 19 11.69 -14.70 -28.97
C ARG A 19 10.77 -15.67 -28.22
N ARG A 20 11.30 -16.84 -27.88
CA ARG A 20 10.61 -17.82 -27.01
C ARG A 20 10.34 -17.30 -25.60
N SER A 21 11.16 -16.39 -25.10
CA SER A 21 10.96 -15.80 -23.76
C SER A 21 9.91 -14.70 -23.81
N VAL A 22 9.96 -13.83 -24.82
CA VAL A 22 8.98 -12.74 -25.02
C VAL A 22 7.59 -13.27 -25.36
N SER A 23 7.49 -14.32 -26.19
CA SER A 23 6.19 -14.93 -26.54
C SER A 23 5.48 -15.58 -25.35
N ARG A 24 6.18 -15.97 -24.28
CA ARG A 24 5.53 -16.43 -23.04
C ARG A 24 4.90 -15.30 -22.24
N LEU A 25 5.32 -14.06 -22.49
CA LEU A 25 4.79 -12.84 -21.88
C LEU A 25 3.72 -12.18 -22.75
N ASP A 26 3.39 -12.78 -23.90
CA ASP A 26 2.37 -12.29 -24.80
C ASP A 26 0.99 -12.32 -24.12
N GLY A 27 0.33 -11.15 -24.07
CA GLY A 27 -0.90 -10.92 -23.30
C GLY A 27 -0.69 -10.49 -21.83
N GLU A 28 0.51 -10.63 -21.26
CA GLU A 28 0.82 -10.15 -19.91
C GLU A 28 1.43 -8.74 -19.91
N ILE A 29 2.21 -8.40 -20.94
CA ILE A 29 2.80 -7.08 -21.14
C ILE A 29 2.37 -6.48 -22.50
N PRO A 30 1.87 -5.24 -22.54
CA PRO A 30 1.47 -4.58 -23.79
C PRO A 30 2.58 -4.48 -24.85
N GLU A 31 3.84 -4.56 -24.43
CA GLU A 31 5.02 -4.37 -25.28
C GLU A 31 5.51 -5.66 -25.97
N ALA A 32 4.97 -6.83 -25.64
CA ALA A 32 5.40 -8.10 -26.24
C ALA A 32 5.30 -8.07 -27.78
N ASP A 33 4.21 -7.52 -28.32
CA ASP A 33 3.98 -7.33 -29.76
C ASP A 33 5.01 -6.42 -30.45
N VAL A 34 5.53 -5.42 -29.73
CA VAL A 34 6.54 -4.51 -30.27
C VAL A 34 7.89 -5.21 -30.30
N LEU A 35 8.24 -5.91 -29.23
CA LEU A 35 9.48 -6.68 -29.14
C LEU A 35 9.52 -7.78 -30.20
N LEU A 36 8.45 -8.55 -30.38
CA LEU A 36 8.37 -9.59 -31.40
C LEU A 36 8.59 -9.03 -32.82
N ARG A 37 8.00 -7.87 -33.14
CA ARG A 37 8.23 -7.20 -34.44
C ARG A 37 9.68 -6.72 -34.63
N VAL A 38 10.33 -6.23 -33.58
CA VAL A 38 11.75 -5.86 -33.64
C VAL A 38 12.60 -7.11 -33.91
N MET A 39 12.29 -8.22 -33.25
CA MET A 39 13.02 -9.47 -33.43
C MET A 39 12.83 -10.07 -34.82
N ASP A 40 11.63 -9.99 -35.38
CA ASP A 40 11.36 -10.39 -36.76
C ASP A 40 12.18 -9.53 -37.75
N SER A 41 12.27 -8.22 -37.52
CA SER A 41 13.10 -7.31 -38.32
C SER A 41 14.60 -7.62 -38.23
N VAL A 42 15.10 -8.02 -37.05
CA VAL A 42 16.50 -8.45 -36.88
C VAL A 42 16.76 -9.77 -37.61
N ASP A 43 15.86 -10.75 -37.55
CA ASP A 43 16.02 -12.03 -38.27
C ASP A 43 15.96 -11.82 -39.80
N ASP A 44 15.12 -10.90 -40.29
CA ASP A 44 15.11 -10.49 -41.70
C ASP A 44 16.45 -9.91 -42.14
N VAL A 45 17.07 -9.04 -41.33
CA VAL A 45 18.40 -8.50 -41.63
C VAL A 45 19.48 -9.59 -41.62
N ILE A 46 19.45 -10.49 -40.63
CA ILE A 46 20.37 -11.64 -40.60
C ILE A 46 20.22 -12.48 -41.87
N ASN A 47 18.99 -12.72 -42.33
CA ASN A 47 18.73 -13.47 -43.55
C ASN A 47 19.25 -12.73 -44.80
N VAL A 48 19.09 -11.41 -44.88
CA VAL A 48 19.62 -10.60 -45.98
C VAL A 48 21.15 -10.66 -46.01
N ILE A 49 21.81 -10.49 -44.86
CA ILE A 49 23.28 -10.58 -44.73
C ILE A 49 23.78 -11.97 -45.08
N ALA A 50 23.08 -13.03 -44.63
CA ALA A 50 23.46 -14.40 -44.90
C ALA A 50 23.24 -14.81 -46.37
N ALA A 51 22.27 -14.20 -47.06
CA ALA A 51 21.95 -14.46 -48.46
C ALA A 51 22.80 -13.63 -49.44
N SER A 52 23.31 -12.48 -49.01
CA SER A 52 24.20 -11.66 -49.82
C SER A 52 25.66 -12.12 -49.65
N ASP A 53 26.24 -12.72 -50.68
CA ASP A 53 27.71 -12.71 -50.87
C ASP A 53 28.23 -11.28 -51.18
N ALA A 54 27.34 -10.28 -51.21
CA ALA A 54 27.64 -8.88 -51.52
C ALA A 54 27.87 -8.06 -50.24
N GLU A 55 28.87 -7.17 -50.29
CA GLU A 55 29.20 -6.21 -49.24
C GLU A 55 27.95 -5.42 -48.81
N VAL A 56 27.57 -5.57 -47.55
CA VAL A 56 26.51 -4.77 -46.93
C VAL A 56 27.03 -3.34 -46.80
N SER A 57 26.38 -2.38 -47.48
CA SER A 57 26.83 -0.99 -47.42
C SER A 57 26.60 -0.40 -46.02
N PRO A 58 27.50 0.49 -45.53
CA PRO A 58 27.35 1.12 -44.21
C PRO A 58 26.04 1.87 -44.04
N GLU A 59 25.53 2.44 -45.14
CA GLU A 59 24.27 3.18 -45.17
C GLU A 59 23.08 2.26 -44.84
N ALA A 60 23.14 0.98 -45.22
CA ALA A 60 22.11 0.00 -44.87
C ALA A 60 22.13 -0.34 -43.37
N ILE A 61 23.32 -0.42 -42.77
CA ILE A 61 23.48 -0.68 -41.32
C ILE A 61 23.01 0.54 -40.51
N GLU A 62 23.40 1.75 -40.89
CA GLU A 62 22.96 2.97 -40.22
C GLU A 62 21.44 3.18 -40.34
N SER A 63 20.86 2.92 -41.51
CA SER A 63 19.41 2.98 -41.72
C SER A 63 18.65 2.00 -40.83
N PHE A 64 19.19 0.79 -40.66
CA PHE A 64 18.61 -0.22 -39.77
C PHE A 64 18.70 0.19 -38.30
N VAL A 65 19.87 0.64 -37.83
CA VAL A 65 20.06 1.10 -36.45
C VAL A 65 19.13 2.27 -36.13
N ALA A 66 18.98 3.23 -37.05
CA ALA A 66 18.06 4.35 -36.90
C ALA A 66 16.59 3.90 -36.80
N THR A 67 16.20 2.88 -37.59
CA THR A 67 14.83 2.33 -37.57
C THR A 67 14.53 1.60 -36.25
N VAL A 68 15.52 0.87 -35.71
CA VAL A 68 15.40 0.20 -34.41
C VAL A 68 15.34 1.22 -33.27
N ASP A 69 16.21 2.22 -33.25
CA ASP A 69 16.22 3.25 -32.20
C ASP A 69 14.93 4.11 -32.21
N ALA A 70 14.40 4.43 -33.40
CA ALA A 70 13.11 5.11 -33.56
C ALA A 70 11.92 4.27 -33.05
N SER A 71 12.01 2.94 -33.17
CA SER A 71 10.98 2.02 -32.67
C SER A 71 11.03 1.86 -31.14
N LEU A 72 12.22 1.97 -30.54
CA LEU A 72 12.45 1.84 -29.10
C LEU A 72 12.21 3.14 -28.31
N THR A 73 12.18 4.30 -28.98
CA THR A 73 12.03 5.63 -28.36
C THR A 73 10.59 6.13 -28.27
N ARG A 74 9.61 5.43 -28.86
CA ARG A 74 8.19 5.82 -28.72
C ARG A 74 7.72 5.66 -27.27
N PRO A 75 7.22 6.73 -26.60
CA PRO A 75 6.74 6.64 -25.23
C PRO A 75 5.39 5.91 -25.19
N ALA A 76 5.41 4.62 -24.87
CA ALA A 76 4.21 3.87 -24.51
C ALA A 76 3.89 4.09 -23.03
N PHE A 77 2.98 5.04 -22.82
CA PHE A 77 1.97 5.19 -21.77
C PHE A 77 2.22 5.06 -20.25
N ASN A 78 1.33 5.80 -19.59
CA ASN A 78 1.17 6.21 -18.20
C ASN A 78 0.38 5.15 -17.38
N GLY A 79 0.90 4.68 -16.24
CA GLY A 79 0.11 3.85 -15.31
C GLY A 79 0.90 3.09 -14.23
N GLY A 80 0.62 3.36 -12.96
CA GLY A 80 1.42 3.02 -11.77
C GLY A 80 1.63 1.56 -11.34
N LYS A 81 1.51 0.55 -12.22
CA LYS A 81 1.89 -0.85 -11.93
C LYS A 81 3.29 -1.23 -12.46
N MET A 82 4.13 -0.23 -12.71
CA MET A 82 5.16 -0.27 -13.75
C MET A 82 6.60 -0.37 -13.25
N LEU A 83 6.88 -0.55 -11.97
CA LEU A 83 8.26 -0.46 -11.46
C LEU A 83 9.12 -1.70 -11.77
N ASP A 84 8.55 -2.90 -11.69
CA ASP A 84 9.29 -4.13 -12.01
C ASP A 84 9.34 -4.40 -13.53
N ALA A 85 8.26 -4.08 -14.26
CA ALA A 85 8.22 -4.17 -15.71
C ALA A 85 9.11 -3.11 -16.40
N ALA A 86 9.18 -1.88 -15.85
CA ALA A 86 10.10 -0.86 -16.37
C ALA A 86 11.57 -1.24 -16.14
N ARG A 87 11.89 -1.85 -14.98
CA ARG A 87 13.24 -2.38 -14.73
C ARG A 87 13.61 -3.49 -15.71
N GLN A 88 12.72 -4.46 -15.95
CA GLN A 88 12.98 -5.52 -16.92
C GLN A 88 13.10 -4.99 -18.36
N GLY A 89 12.25 -4.03 -18.75
CA GLY A 89 12.31 -3.39 -20.07
C GLY A 89 13.59 -2.57 -20.28
N GLN A 90 14.14 -1.96 -19.23
CA GLN A 90 15.39 -1.20 -19.30
C GLN A 90 16.61 -2.11 -19.45
N VAL A 91 16.65 -3.25 -18.75
CA VAL A 91 17.69 -4.28 -18.91
C VAL A 91 17.68 -4.85 -20.32
N LEU A 92 16.49 -5.12 -20.89
CA LEU A 92 16.36 -5.65 -22.25
C LEU A 92 16.84 -4.66 -23.32
N ARG A 93 16.49 -3.37 -23.19
CA ARG A 93 16.99 -2.31 -24.09
C ARG A 93 18.51 -2.16 -24.01
N GLN A 94 19.07 -2.28 -22.81
CA GLN A 94 20.50 -2.16 -22.59
C GLN A 94 21.25 -3.37 -23.18
N GLY A 95 20.69 -4.58 -23.05
CA GLY A 95 21.19 -5.79 -23.71
C GLY A 95 21.18 -5.67 -25.24
N LEU A 96 20.07 -5.19 -25.82
CA LEU A 96 19.95 -5.03 -27.27
C LEU A 96 20.92 -3.99 -27.82
N ARG A 97 21.10 -2.84 -27.14
CA ARG A 97 22.13 -1.85 -27.51
C ARG A 97 23.53 -2.42 -27.43
N SER A 98 23.86 -3.18 -26.37
CA SER A 98 25.17 -3.82 -26.23
C SER A 98 25.44 -4.81 -27.36
N ALA A 99 24.44 -5.60 -27.76
CA ALA A 99 24.56 -6.56 -28.85
C ALA A 99 24.77 -5.86 -30.21
N ILE A 100 24.00 -4.80 -30.49
CA ILE A 100 24.16 -3.99 -31.72
C ILE A 100 25.53 -3.32 -31.76
N SER A 101 25.99 -2.72 -30.66
CA SER A 101 27.33 -2.10 -30.60
C SER A 101 28.45 -3.12 -30.77
N ALA A 102 28.32 -4.33 -30.21
CA ALA A 102 29.29 -5.41 -30.42
C ALA A 102 29.33 -5.87 -31.88
N LEU A 103 28.16 -5.95 -32.54
CA LEU A 103 28.05 -6.27 -33.96
C LEU A 103 28.77 -5.21 -34.82
N VAL A 104 28.49 -3.92 -34.57
CA VAL A 104 29.14 -2.80 -35.27
C VAL A 104 30.65 -2.80 -35.05
N TYR A 105 31.12 -3.01 -33.82
CA TYR A 105 32.55 -3.07 -33.51
C TYR A 105 33.25 -4.26 -34.19
N SER A 106 32.57 -5.41 -34.29
CA SER A 106 33.11 -6.59 -34.98
C SER A 106 33.23 -6.38 -36.50
N LEU A 107 32.29 -5.63 -37.09
CA LEU A 107 32.29 -5.28 -38.51
C LEU A 107 33.36 -4.24 -38.85
N ASP A 108 33.59 -3.27 -37.96
CA ASP A 108 34.60 -2.22 -38.14
C ASP A 108 36.04 -2.76 -37.99
N LEU A 109 36.25 -3.77 -37.14
CA LEU A 109 37.52 -4.49 -37.01
C LEU A 109 37.91 -5.27 -38.28
N THR A 110 36.94 -5.84 -38.99
CA THR A 110 37.18 -6.46 -40.31
C THR A 110 37.58 -5.42 -41.35
N ARG A 111 36.92 -4.25 -41.33
CA ARG A 111 37.18 -3.17 -42.28
C ARG A 111 38.54 -2.50 -42.08
N GLY A 112 38.93 -2.27 -40.83
CA GLY A 112 40.26 -1.75 -40.49
C GLY A 112 41.38 -2.70 -40.91
N ARG A 113 41.12 -4.01 -40.94
CA ARG A 113 42.10 -5.04 -41.33
C ARG A 113 42.28 -5.14 -42.84
N ASP A 114 41.21 -5.03 -43.61
CA ASP A 114 41.28 -5.04 -45.08
C ASP A 114 41.86 -3.73 -45.63
N LEU A 115 41.55 -2.59 -44.98
CA LEU A 115 42.23 -1.32 -45.29
C LEU A 115 43.71 -1.35 -44.90
N ALA A 116 44.07 -1.96 -43.77
CA ALA A 116 45.46 -2.13 -43.37
C ALA A 116 46.24 -3.06 -44.33
N ASN A 117 45.60 -4.12 -44.85
CA ASN A 117 46.23 -5.03 -45.81
C ASN A 117 46.41 -4.41 -47.21
N ASP A 118 45.47 -3.59 -47.68
CA ASP A 118 45.58 -2.89 -48.96
C ASP A 118 46.62 -1.74 -48.89
N LEU A 119 46.72 -1.05 -47.75
CA LEU A 119 47.74 -0.01 -47.52
C LEU A 119 49.15 -0.60 -47.35
N LEU A 120 49.27 -1.82 -46.79
CA LEU A 120 50.55 -2.54 -46.70
C LEU A 120 51.12 -2.98 -48.06
N GLN A 121 50.32 -3.02 -49.13
CA GLN A 121 50.77 -3.41 -50.46
C GLN A 121 51.24 -2.25 -51.36
N ARG A 122 50.93 -0.97 -51.03
CA ARG A 122 51.10 0.14 -51.99
C ARG A 122 52.04 1.27 -51.61
N ARG A 123 52.63 1.35 -50.40
CA ARG A 123 53.59 2.44 -50.09
C ARG A 123 54.70 2.06 -49.12
N THR A 124 55.84 2.69 -49.35
CA THR A 124 57.16 2.60 -48.68
C THR A 124 57.12 2.25 -47.18
N ARG A 125 57.82 1.16 -46.80
CA ARG A 125 57.90 0.57 -45.44
C ARG A 125 58.42 1.49 -44.32
N ILE A 126 58.80 2.74 -44.60
CA ILE A 126 59.38 3.67 -43.60
C ILE A 126 58.37 4.75 -43.19
N ASP A 127 57.54 5.26 -44.12
CA ASP A 127 56.55 6.30 -43.80
C ASP A 127 55.30 5.72 -43.08
N VAL A 128 54.95 4.45 -43.36
CA VAL A 128 53.77 3.79 -42.77
C VAL A 128 53.99 3.46 -41.28
N ALA A 129 55.23 3.17 -40.87
CA ALA A 129 55.54 2.85 -39.48
C ALA A 129 55.32 4.06 -38.56
N GLU A 130 55.74 5.25 -39.01
CA GLU A 130 55.58 6.50 -38.26
C GLU A 130 54.11 6.93 -38.15
N GLU A 131 53.32 6.77 -39.22
CA GLU A 131 51.89 7.07 -39.19
C GLU A 131 51.09 6.11 -38.30
N VAL A 132 51.47 4.81 -38.28
CA VAL A 132 50.87 3.81 -37.39
C VAL A 132 51.24 4.08 -35.93
N GLU A 133 52.48 4.43 -35.62
CA GLU A 133 52.91 4.77 -34.26
C GLU A 133 52.17 6.02 -33.75
N ALA A 134 52.04 7.06 -34.59
CA ALA A 134 51.25 8.25 -34.28
C ALA A 134 49.73 7.99 -34.15
N LEU A 135 49.20 6.94 -34.79
CA LEU A 135 47.81 6.50 -34.62
C LEU A 135 47.64 5.74 -33.30
N ILE A 136 48.57 4.83 -32.99
CA ILE A 136 48.60 4.07 -31.73
C ILE A 136 48.66 5.03 -30.53
N ASP A 137 49.51 6.05 -30.59
CA ASP A 137 49.62 7.04 -29.52
C ASP A 137 48.34 7.88 -29.38
N ARG A 138 47.70 8.25 -30.49
CA ARG A 138 46.40 8.94 -30.47
C ARG A 138 45.29 8.08 -29.85
N GLU A 139 45.21 6.81 -30.22
CA GLU A 139 44.22 5.89 -29.65
C GLU A 139 44.52 5.57 -28.18
N ARG A 140 45.80 5.53 -27.78
CA ARG A 140 46.19 5.35 -26.39
C ARG A 140 45.77 6.54 -25.53
N ALA A 141 46.01 7.77 -25.99
CA ALA A 141 45.55 8.98 -25.32
C ALA A 141 44.02 9.03 -25.22
N ARG A 142 43.32 8.68 -26.31
CA ARG A 142 41.85 8.59 -26.33
C ARG A 142 41.31 7.57 -25.33
N ASN A 143 41.92 6.39 -25.25
CA ASN A 143 41.52 5.36 -24.29
C ASN A 143 41.78 5.80 -22.84
N GLU A 144 42.87 6.51 -22.57
CA GLU A 144 43.17 7.06 -21.24
C GLU A 144 42.12 8.10 -20.81
N ASP A 145 41.72 9.00 -21.72
CA ASP A 145 40.63 9.96 -21.47
C ASP A 145 39.30 9.25 -21.17
N VAL A 146 38.95 8.21 -21.94
CA VAL A 146 37.74 7.39 -21.70
C VAL A 146 37.81 6.68 -20.34
N HIS A 147 38.98 6.18 -19.93
CA HIS A 147 39.16 5.58 -18.62
C HIS A 147 38.97 6.58 -17.46
N ILE A 148 39.46 7.81 -17.63
CA ILE A 148 39.26 8.89 -16.65
C ILE A 148 37.79 9.27 -16.56
N GLU A 149 37.11 9.41 -17.70
CA GLU A 149 35.68 9.74 -17.76
C GLU A 149 34.81 8.65 -17.12
N THR A 150 35.03 7.38 -17.49
CA THR A 150 34.31 6.24 -16.90
C THR A 150 34.55 6.10 -15.40
N ALA A 151 35.77 6.35 -14.91
CA ALA A 151 36.06 6.40 -13.47
C ALA A 151 35.37 7.58 -12.77
N GLY A 152 35.16 8.71 -13.47
CA GLY A 152 34.34 9.82 -13.01
C GLY A 152 32.87 9.42 -12.83
N ILE A 153 32.26 8.87 -13.89
CA ILE A 153 30.86 8.43 -13.90
C ILE A 153 30.61 7.37 -12.82
N LEU A 154 31.50 6.38 -12.67
CA LEU A 154 31.34 5.36 -11.63
C LEU A 154 31.40 5.93 -10.21
N ARG A 155 32.20 6.96 -9.95
CA ARG A 155 32.23 7.66 -8.65
C ARG A 155 30.93 8.42 -8.42
N GLU A 156 30.41 9.10 -9.42
CA GLU A 156 29.14 9.83 -9.34
C GLU A 156 27.97 8.88 -9.11
N VAL A 157 27.88 7.77 -9.85
CA VAL A 157 26.84 6.76 -9.66
C VAL A 157 26.89 6.15 -8.25
N ARG A 158 28.09 5.86 -7.73
CA ARG A 158 28.24 5.37 -6.35
C ARG A 158 27.82 6.43 -5.31
N ALA A 159 28.19 7.68 -5.51
CA ALA A 159 27.80 8.78 -4.62
C ALA A 159 26.28 8.99 -4.63
N LEU A 160 25.66 8.96 -5.82
CA LEU A 160 24.22 9.08 -5.98
C LEU A 160 23.49 7.88 -5.36
N SER A 161 24.00 6.66 -5.56
CA SER A 161 23.45 5.45 -4.94
C SER A 161 23.51 5.52 -3.41
N ALA A 162 24.62 5.98 -2.84
CA ALA A 162 24.76 6.16 -1.40
C ALA A 162 23.80 7.23 -0.87
N ALA A 163 23.71 8.39 -1.54
CA ALA A 163 22.77 9.45 -1.18
C ALA A 163 21.30 8.97 -1.23
N THR A 164 20.94 8.21 -2.27
CA THR A 164 19.59 7.64 -2.43
C THR A 164 19.28 6.64 -1.30
N GLN A 165 20.26 5.83 -0.89
CA GLN A 165 20.09 4.89 0.20
C GLN A 165 19.85 5.62 1.54
N THR A 166 20.63 6.66 1.85
CA THR A 166 20.43 7.48 3.06
C THR A 166 19.05 8.12 3.07
N GLN A 167 18.63 8.72 1.96
CA GLN A 167 17.29 9.33 1.84
C GLN A 167 16.18 8.29 2.01
N ALA A 168 16.36 7.08 1.49
CA ALA A 168 15.39 5.99 1.67
C ALA A 168 15.30 5.53 3.13
N GLU A 169 16.41 5.49 3.87
CA GLU A 169 16.44 5.17 5.30
C GLU A 169 15.78 6.27 6.14
N GLU A 170 16.06 7.55 5.86
CA GLU A 170 15.41 8.70 6.49
C GLU A 170 13.91 8.69 6.25
N ALA A 171 13.47 8.45 5.01
CA ALA A 171 12.05 8.36 4.66
C ALA A 171 11.34 7.20 5.40
N ARG A 172 11.99 6.03 5.54
CA ARG A 172 11.45 4.90 6.31
C ARG A 172 11.33 5.22 7.80
N SER A 173 12.33 5.90 8.37
CA SER A 173 12.32 6.35 9.76
C SER A 173 11.19 7.36 10.00
N ALA A 174 11.06 8.37 9.14
CA ALA A 174 9.99 9.37 9.20
C ALA A 174 8.60 8.74 9.07
N ASN A 175 8.41 7.78 8.15
CA ASN A 175 7.16 7.04 8.02
C ASN A 175 6.82 6.25 9.29
N THR A 176 7.82 5.58 9.90
CA THR A 176 7.63 4.83 11.14
C THR A 176 7.21 5.75 12.30
N GLU A 177 7.83 6.93 12.41
CA GLU A 177 7.48 7.90 13.45
C GLU A 177 6.10 8.53 13.21
N ALA A 178 5.75 8.82 11.95
CA ALA A 178 4.42 9.29 11.58
C ALA A 178 3.33 8.26 11.92
N GLN A 179 3.57 6.97 11.67
CA GLN A 179 2.65 5.89 12.05
C GLN A 179 2.47 5.79 13.58
N ARG A 180 3.56 5.91 14.35
CA ARG A 180 3.50 5.94 15.82
C ARG A 180 2.72 7.14 16.33
N ALA A 181 2.96 8.32 15.76
CA ALA A 181 2.25 9.55 16.12
C ALA A 181 0.75 9.43 15.80
N ALA A 182 0.41 8.93 14.61
CA ALA A 182 -0.98 8.66 14.21
C ALA A 182 -1.65 7.65 15.15
N GLY A 183 -0.94 6.60 15.55
CA GLY A 183 -1.41 5.62 16.54
C GLY A 183 -1.69 6.25 17.91
N LYS A 184 -0.79 7.10 18.42
CA LYS A 184 -0.96 7.82 19.69
C LYS A 184 -2.15 8.80 19.64
N ILE A 185 -2.26 9.56 18.56
CA ILE A 185 -3.38 10.51 18.36
C ILE A 185 -4.71 9.75 18.23
N GLY A 186 -4.74 8.68 17.46
CA GLY A 186 -5.92 7.83 17.29
C GLY A 186 -6.40 7.22 18.61
N ALA A 187 -5.48 6.65 19.39
CA ALA A 187 -5.79 6.11 20.72
C ALA A 187 -6.28 7.20 21.69
N GLY A 188 -5.66 8.39 21.66
CA GLY A 188 -6.07 9.53 22.47
C GLY A 188 -7.48 10.03 22.13
N SER A 189 -7.78 10.18 20.83
CA SER A 189 -9.11 10.58 20.33
C SER A 189 -10.18 9.56 20.72
N LEU A 190 -9.90 8.26 20.54
CA LEU A 190 -10.82 7.19 20.91
C LEU A 190 -11.06 7.17 22.43
N ALA A 191 -10.00 7.34 23.24
CA ALA A 191 -10.13 7.43 24.69
C ALA A 191 -10.98 8.64 25.12
N ALA A 192 -10.84 9.77 24.45
CA ALA A 192 -11.67 10.97 24.69
C ALA A 192 -13.14 10.72 24.36
N ALA A 193 -13.43 10.09 23.22
CA ALA A 193 -14.79 9.71 22.82
C ALA A 193 -15.45 8.78 23.86
N PHE A 194 -14.74 7.73 24.32
CA PHE A 194 -15.25 6.83 25.36
C PHE A 194 -15.43 7.53 26.71
N SER A 195 -14.56 8.48 27.06
CA SER A 195 -14.71 9.30 28.27
C SER A 195 -15.97 10.17 28.19
N GLN A 196 -16.24 10.78 27.04
CA GLN A 196 -17.46 11.57 26.84
C GLN A 196 -18.72 10.70 26.90
N TYR A 197 -18.70 9.55 26.21
CA TYR A 197 -19.75 8.54 26.26
C TYR A 197 -20.05 8.12 27.70
N ALA A 198 -19.00 7.82 28.48
CA ALA A 198 -19.14 7.45 29.89
C ALA A 198 -19.82 8.54 30.71
N GLN A 199 -19.39 9.79 30.57
CA GLN A 199 -19.95 10.92 31.30
C GLN A 199 -21.43 11.16 30.97
N GLU A 200 -21.81 11.04 29.69
CA GLU A 200 -23.19 11.20 29.26
C GLU A 200 -24.10 10.13 29.86
N HIS A 201 -23.68 8.87 29.81
CA HIS A 201 -24.41 7.75 30.40
C HIS A 201 -24.53 7.86 31.92
N LEU A 202 -23.47 8.27 32.63
CA LEU A 202 -23.52 8.48 34.09
C LEU A 202 -24.44 9.64 34.48
N ARG A 203 -24.44 10.75 33.73
CA ARG A 203 -25.37 11.86 33.94
C ARG A 203 -26.82 11.41 33.73
N THR A 204 -27.08 10.65 32.67
CA THR A 204 -28.40 10.10 32.37
C THR A 204 -28.86 9.11 33.44
N ALA A 205 -27.97 8.24 33.93
CA ALA A 205 -28.24 7.35 35.05
C ALA A 205 -28.66 8.11 36.32
N ASN A 206 -28.00 9.24 36.61
CA ASN A 206 -28.36 10.09 37.74
C ASN A 206 -29.72 10.77 37.56
N ARG A 207 -30.06 11.21 36.34
CA ARG A 207 -31.40 11.75 36.04
C ARG A 207 -32.51 10.71 36.28
N PHE A 208 -32.32 9.49 35.77
CA PHE A 208 -33.27 8.39 36.01
C PHE A 208 -33.37 8.01 37.49
N ARG A 209 -32.25 8.02 38.22
CA ARG A 209 -32.25 7.80 39.67
C ARG A 209 -33.08 8.86 40.39
N ASN A 210 -32.87 10.14 40.08
CA ASN A 210 -33.61 11.24 40.70
C ASN A 210 -35.10 11.16 40.36
N ALA A 211 -35.46 10.83 39.12
CA ALA A 211 -36.84 10.61 38.72
C ALA A 211 -37.49 9.42 39.46
N THR A 212 -36.75 8.33 39.65
CA THR A 212 -37.19 7.17 40.44
C THR A 212 -37.49 7.57 41.88
N ILE A 213 -36.57 8.32 42.52
CA ILE A 213 -36.74 8.82 43.89
C ILE A 213 -37.98 9.71 43.97
N ALA A 214 -38.15 10.65 43.03
CA ALA A 214 -39.29 11.55 42.99
C ALA A 214 -40.63 10.80 42.88
N LEU A 215 -40.73 9.81 41.98
CA LEU A 215 -41.94 8.99 41.84
C LEU A 215 -42.25 8.16 43.09
N LEU A 216 -41.23 7.58 43.73
CA LEU A 216 -41.40 6.85 44.99
C LEU A 216 -41.84 7.78 46.12
N SER A 217 -41.28 8.98 46.21
CA SER A 217 -41.71 10.00 47.19
C SER A 217 -43.16 10.42 46.97
N ILE A 218 -43.58 10.68 45.73
CA ILE A 218 -44.98 11.01 45.40
C ILE A 218 -45.90 9.84 45.77
N SER A 219 -45.51 8.61 45.43
CA SER A 219 -46.30 7.40 45.75
C SER A 219 -46.44 7.20 47.25
N ALA A 220 -45.38 7.45 48.02
CA ALA A 220 -45.38 7.37 49.48
C ALA A 220 -46.27 8.45 50.12
N ILE A 221 -46.22 9.68 49.62
CA ILE A 221 -47.10 10.77 50.09
C ILE A 221 -48.56 10.43 49.76
N ALA A 222 -48.85 9.95 48.54
CA ALA A 222 -50.21 9.55 48.15
C ALA A 222 -50.75 8.41 49.01
N ALA A 223 -49.92 7.41 49.33
CA ALA A 223 -50.29 6.33 50.24
C ALA A 223 -50.54 6.85 51.66
N LEU A 224 -49.72 7.79 52.16
CA LEU A 224 -49.88 8.39 53.48
C LEU A 224 -51.18 9.20 53.58
N VAL A 225 -51.51 10.01 52.57
CA VAL A 225 -52.77 10.77 52.51
C VAL A 225 -53.98 9.82 52.56
N LEU A 226 -53.90 8.69 51.85
CA LEU A 226 -54.94 7.67 51.84
C LEU A 226 -55.12 7.01 53.23
N VAL A 227 -54.03 6.73 53.94
CA VAL A 227 -54.07 6.13 55.28
C VAL A 227 -54.57 7.09 56.35
N LEU A 228 -54.17 8.37 56.27
CA LEU A 228 -54.55 9.38 57.27
C LEU A 228 -55.98 9.91 57.10
N GLY A 229 -56.68 9.53 56.03
CA GLY A 229 -58.05 9.98 55.78
C GLY A 229 -58.17 11.49 55.58
N VAL A 230 -57.07 12.16 55.22
CA VAL A 230 -57.08 13.58 54.86
C VAL A 230 -57.62 13.67 53.44
N GLU A 231 -58.92 13.46 53.29
CA GLU A 231 -59.59 13.61 52.02
C GLU A 231 -59.74 15.10 51.75
N PRO A 232 -59.09 15.64 50.71
CA PRO A 232 -59.29 17.02 50.37
C PRO A 232 -60.72 17.17 49.80
N ASP A 233 -61.48 18.14 50.33
CA ASP A 233 -62.94 18.34 50.16
C ASP A 233 -63.47 18.37 48.70
N TRP A 234 -62.61 18.35 47.68
CA TRP A 234 -62.97 18.48 46.26
C TRP A 234 -63.58 17.22 45.61
N THR A 235 -63.79 16.11 46.34
CA THR A 235 -64.28 14.85 45.73
C THR A 235 -65.43 14.13 46.45
N VAL A 236 -66.00 14.67 47.52
CA VAL A 236 -67.16 14.06 48.19
C VAL A 236 -68.43 14.30 47.35
N ARG A 237 -68.58 13.53 46.28
CA ARG A 237 -69.88 13.31 45.64
C ARG A 237 -70.59 12.25 46.48
N GLU A 238 -71.48 12.71 47.35
CA GLU A 238 -72.36 11.89 48.18
C GLU A 238 -73.01 10.79 47.32
N GLY A 239 -72.65 9.52 47.55
CA GLY A 239 -73.40 8.37 47.03
C GLY A 239 -72.67 7.31 46.20
N ARG A 240 -71.34 7.38 45.95
CA ARG A 240 -70.59 6.26 45.34
C ARG A 240 -69.86 5.40 46.38
N GLU A 241 -69.85 4.08 46.16
CA GLU A 241 -69.31 3.06 47.05
C GLU A 241 -67.83 3.34 47.40
N GLN A 242 -67.53 3.46 48.69
CA GLN A 242 -66.21 3.87 49.21
C GLN A 242 -65.05 2.95 48.77
N TRP A 243 -65.35 1.68 48.49
CA TRP A 243 -64.35 0.69 48.10
C TRP A 243 -63.86 0.86 46.66
N GLU A 244 -64.70 1.33 45.73
CA GLU A 244 -64.33 1.56 44.33
C GLU A 244 -63.24 2.64 44.23
N GLN A 245 -63.38 3.70 45.04
CA GLN A 245 -62.41 4.79 45.09
C GLN A 245 -61.06 4.32 45.67
N ALA A 246 -61.10 3.49 46.71
CA ALA A 246 -59.90 2.91 47.30
C ALA A 246 -59.17 2.01 46.29
N ALA A 247 -59.89 1.17 45.56
CA ALA A 247 -59.33 0.30 44.52
C ALA A 247 -58.65 1.12 43.41
N TYR A 248 -59.29 2.19 42.93
CA TYR A 248 -58.70 3.08 41.92
C TYR A 248 -57.42 3.77 42.41
N ARG A 249 -57.42 4.31 43.64
CA ARG A 249 -56.24 4.95 44.24
C ARG A 249 -55.09 3.95 44.41
N LEU A 250 -55.37 2.73 44.85
CA LEU A 250 -54.38 1.65 44.94
C LEU A 250 -53.80 1.27 43.57
N ALA A 251 -54.64 1.17 42.54
CA ALA A 251 -54.18 0.90 41.17
C ALA A 251 -53.25 2.01 40.66
N LEU A 252 -53.54 3.29 40.94
CA LEU A 252 -52.65 4.40 40.60
C LEU A 252 -51.31 4.34 41.32
N ILE A 253 -51.31 4.06 42.64
CA ILE A 253 -50.07 3.89 43.41
C ILE A 253 -49.25 2.72 42.84
N ALA A 254 -49.89 1.60 42.54
CA ALA A 254 -49.23 0.45 41.93
C ALA A 254 -48.61 0.78 40.57
N ALA A 255 -49.32 1.55 39.72
CA ALA A 255 -48.80 2.02 38.45
C ALA A 255 -47.57 2.94 38.61
N LEU A 256 -47.60 3.88 39.57
CA LEU A 256 -46.47 4.76 39.86
C LEU A 256 -45.25 3.99 40.38
N VAL A 257 -45.46 3.02 41.27
CA VAL A 257 -44.39 2.13 41.77
C VAL A 257 -43.80 1.29 40.63
N GLY A 258 -44.65 0.76 39.74
CA GLY A 258 -44.21 0.04 38.55
C GLY A 258 -43.35 0.90 37.62
N LEU A 259 -43.77 2.15 37.36
CA LEU A 259 -43.00 3.10 36.56
C LEU A 259 -41.67 3.45 37.23
N ALA A 260 -41.67 3.71 38.54
CA ALA A 260 -40.44 3.96 39.30
C ALA A 260 -39.47 2.78 39.22
N GLY A 261 -39.97 1.55 39.33
CA GLY A 261 -39.17 0.34 39.15
C GLY A 261 -38.52 0.25 37.77
N TYR A 262 -39.25 0.59 36.71
CA TYR A 262 -38.72 0.66 35.36
C TYR A 262 -37.61 1.71 35.21
N LEU A 263 -37.83 2.95 35.70
CA LEU A 263 -36.81 3.99 35.66
C LEU A 263 -35.58 3.61 36.48
N GLY A 264 -35.76 2.93 37.62
CA GLY A 264 -34.66 2.40 38.42
C GLY A 264 -33.82 1.37 37.65
N ARG A 265 -34.47 0.49 36.89
CA ARG A 265 -33.79 -0.46 35.99
C ARG A 265 -33.01 0.28 34.89
N GLN A 266 -33.59 1.31 34.28
CA GLN A 266 -32.92 2.13 33.28
C GLN A 266 -31.72 2.89 33.86
N ALA A 267 -31.83 3.44 35.08
CA ALA A 267 -30.71 4.06 35.78
C ALA A 267 -29.54 3.07 35.96
N GLY A 268 -29.85 1.82 36.35
CA GLY A 268 -28.85 0.76 36.45
C GLY A 268 -28.18 0.43 35.12
N ASN A 269 -28.96 0.36 34.03
CA ASN A 269 -28.44 0.11 32.68
C ASN A 269 -27.47 1.21 32.22
N HIS A 270 -27.88 2.48 32.30
CA HIS A 270 -27.01 3.59 31.94
C HIS A 270 -25.75 3.66 32.80
N ARG A 271 -25.82 3.29 34.09
CA ARG A 271 -24.63 3.26 34.95
C ARG A 271 -23.61 2.22 34.49
N ARG A 272 -24.04 0.99 34.18
CA ARG A 272 -23.16 -0.05 33.65
C ARG A 272 -22.50 0.35 32.34
N LEU A 273 -23.26 0.95 31.42
CA LEU A 273 -22.71 1.47 30.16
C LEU A 273 -21.67 2.58 30.41
N GLY A 274 -21.95 3.47 31.37
CA GLY A 274 -21.03 4.52 31.77
C GLY A 274 -19.72 3.98 32.36
N GLU A 275 -19.81 3.03 33.29
CA GLU A 275 -18.65 2.36 33.89
C GLU A 275 -17.84 1.58 32.86
N TRP A 276 -18.51 0.88 31.94
CA TRP A 276 -17.86 0.18 30.83
C TRP A 276 -17.07 1.16 29.95
N GLY A 277 -17.71 2.23 29.46
CA GLY A 277 -17.04 3.24 28.64
C GLY A 277 -15.86 3.90 29.37
N HIS A 278 -16.02 4.18 30.67
CA HIS A 278 -14.95 4.73 31.49
C HIS A 278 -13.76 3.76 31.58
N SER A 279 -14.02 2.47 31.79
CA SER A 279 -12.98 1.45 31.85
C SER A 279 -12.21 1.32 30.53
N ILE A 280 -12.89 1.41 29.38
CA ILE A 280 -12.26 1.37 28.06
C ILE A 280 -11.41 2.62 27.82
N SER A 281 -11.89 3.81 28.21
CA SER A 281 -11.11 5.05 28.13
C SER A 281 -9.80 4.96 28.91
N ILE A 282 -9.85 4.44 30.13
CA ILE A 282 -8.65 4.23 30.96
C ILE A 282 -7.72 3.22 30.30
N GLN A 283 -8.26 2.09 29.82
CA GLN A 283 -7.44 1.07 29.17
C GLN A 283 -6.75 1.64 27.91
N LEU A 284 -7.46 2.36 27.04
CA LEU A 284 -6.88 2.99 25.84
C LEU A 284 -5.70 3.93 26.17
N ARG A 285 -5.81 4.71 27.24
CA ARG A 285 -4.75 5.63 27.67
C ARG A 285 -3.50 4.91 28.18
N ASN A 286 -3.66 3.74 28.80
CA ASN A 286 -2.58 2.98 29.42
C ASN A 286 -2.08 1.81 28.56
N PHE A 287 -2.79 1.45 27.49
CA PHE A 287 -2.51 0.24 26.74
C PHE A 287 -1.14 0.30 26.04
N GLY A 288 -0.81 1.43 25.42
CA GLY A 288 0.47 1.61 24.72
C GLY A 288 1.68 1.40 25.63
N SER A 289 1.68 2.01 26.82
CA SER A 289 2.79 1.89 27.77
C SER A 289 2.94 0.49 28.38
N PHE A 290 1.84 -0.28 28.44
CA PHE A 290 1.88 -1.67 28.88
C PHE A 290 2.45 -2.59 27.80
N ILE A 291 2.01 -2.42 26.55
CA ILE A 291 2.37 -3.33 25.45
C ILE A 291 3.81 -3.18 24.97
N GLU A 292 4.40 -1.98 25.13
CA GLU A 292 5.77 -1.68 24.71
C GLU A 292 6.82 -2.60 25.37
N ARG A 293 6.51 -3.18 26.54
CA ARG A 293 7.40 -4.07 27.28
C ARG A 293 7.28 -5.54 26.89
N LEU A 294 6.28 -5.91 26.09
CA LEU A 294 6.04 -7.29 25.67
C LEU A 294 6.86 -7.62 24.42
N ASP A 295 7.20 -8.89 24.25
CA ASP A 295 7.77 -9.43 23.01
C ASP A 295 6.79 -9.26 21.83
N ASN A 296 7.30 -9.35 20.60
CA ASN A 296 6.49 -9.04 19.41
C ASN A 296 5.29 -9.98 19.22
N GLU A 297 5.41 -11.25 19.61
CA GLU A 297 4.35 -12.24 19.46
C GLU A 297 3.23 -11.97 20.46
N THR A 298 3.55 -11.89 21.76
CA THR A 298 2.58 -11.56 22.81
C THR A 298 1.94 -10.18 22.59
N ARG A 299 2.70 -9.22 22.07
CA ARG A 299 2.20 -7.89 21.72
C ARG A 299 1.09 -7.96 20.67
N HIS A 300 1.27 -8.76 19.62
CA HIS A 300 0.26 -8.92 18.57
C HIS A 300 -1.03 -9.53 19.12
N GLU A 301 -0.92 -10.58 19.93
CA GLU A 301 -2.08 -11.21 20.58
C GLU A 301 -2.81 -10.26 21.53
N ALA A 302 -2.07 -9.45 22.28
CA ALA A 302 -2.63 -8.43 23.15
C ALA A 302 -3.37 -7.35 22.35
N TYR A 303 -2.84 -6.90 21.19
CA TYR A 303 -3.55 -5.98 20.29
C TYR A 303 -4.86 -6.58 19.77
N LEU A 304 -4.84 -7.84 19.32
CA LEU A 304 -6.05 -8.51 18.82
C LEU A 304 -7.11 -8.67 19.91
N SER A 305 -6.72 -9.10 21.10
CA SER A 305 -7.62 -9.27 22.24
C SER A 305 -8.21 -7.94 22.69
N PHE A 306 -7.38 -6.89 22.71
CA PHE A 306 -7.82 -5.54 23.03
C PHE A 306 -8.78 -4.98 21.97
N ALA A 307 -8.46 -5.14 20.68
CA ALA A 307 -9.32 -4.73 19.58
C ALA A 307 -10.67 -5.42 19.64
N ARG A 308 -10.72 -6.74 19.90
CA ARG A 308 -11.97 -7.49 20.09
C ARG A 308 -12.80 -6.95 21.26
N ARG A 309 -12.16 -6.51 22.34
CA ARG A 309 -12.85 -5.94 23.51
C ARG A 309 -13.39 -4.52 23.24
N VAL A 310 -12.63 -3.69 22.54
CA VAL A 310 -13.01 -2.30 22.23
C VAL A 310 -14.08 -2.24 21.14
N LEU A 311 -13.96 -3.10 20.12
CA LEU A 311 -14.90 -3.19 18.99
C LEU A 311 -16.08 -4.14 19.27
N GLY A 312 -15.98 -4.95 20.32
CA GLY A 312 -17.01 -5.87 20.73
C GLY A 312 -18.26 -5.16 21.25
N ALA A 313 -19.40 -5.86 21.19
CA ALA A 313 -20.65 -5.36 21.74
C ALA A 313 -20.48 -5.05 23.24
N SER A 314 -21.09 -3.96 23.70
CA SER A 314 -21.15 -3.62 25.12
C SER A 314 -21.70 -4.82 25.92
N PRO A 315 -21.31 -5.05 27.20
CA PRO A 315 -21.72 -6.23 27.97
C PRO A 315 -23.23 -6.47 28.07
N ASP A 316 -24.04 -5.43 27.87
CA ASP A 316 -25.51 -5.56 27.87
C ASP A 316 -26.09 -5.84 26.47
N ALA A 317 -25.33 -5.64 25.38
CA ALA A 317 -25.73 -6.01 24.02
C ALA A 317 -25.62 -7.52 23.77
N SER A 318 -24.79 -8.25 24.51
CA SER A 318 -24.72 -9.73 24.43
C SER A 318 -25.91 -10.44 25.06
N ARG A 319 -26.78 -9.73 25.80
CA ARG A 319 -28.07 -10.23 26.26
C ARG A 319 -29.20 -10.01 25.24
N VAL A 320 -28.97 -9.16 24.24
CA VAL A 320 -29.85 -9.03 23.08
C VAL A 320 -29.38 -10.07 22.07
N ASP A 321 -30.31 -10.90 21.60
CA ASP A 321 -30.09 -12.07 20.75
C ASP A 321 -29.02 -11.79 19.67
N PRO A 322 -27.91 -12.56 19.59
CA PRO A 322 -26.78 -12.30 18.68
C PRO A 322 -27.16 -12.21 17.20
N THR A 323 -28.34 -12.72 16.85
CA THR A 323 -29.00 -12.60 15.53
C THR A 323 -29.27 -11.15 15.12
N ALA A 324 -29.41 -10.21 16.06
CA ALA A 324 -29.67 -8.80 15.75
C ALA A 324 -28.40 -8.03 15.28
N ALA A 325 -27.19 -8.52 15.59
CA ALA A 325 -25.94 -7.85 15.24
C ALA A 325 -25.28 -8.39 13.95
N GLN A 326 -25.65 -9.60 13.50
CA GLN A 326 -25.18 -10.21 12.26
C GLN A 326 -25.33 -9.32 11.01
N PRO A 327 -26.42 -8.56 10.80
CA PRO A 327 -26.60 -7.76 9.59
C PRO A 327 -25.55 -6.65 9.41
N LEU A 328 -25.04 -6.10 10.53
CA LEU A 328 -24.04 -5.02 10.49
C LEU A 328 -22.63 -5.55 10.22
N VAL A 329 -22.32 -6.74 10.73
CA VAL A 329 -21.03 -7.41 10.45
C VAL A 329 -20.97 -7.88 9.00
N ASP A 330 -22.07 -8.43 8.47
CA ASP A 330 -22.17 -8.81 7.05
C ASP A 330 -22.05 -7.62 6.09
N LEU A 331 -22.50 -6.43 6.50
CA LEU A 331 -22.42 -5.22 5.68
C LEU A 331 -20.98 -4.67 5.57
N ILE A 332 -20.15 -4.90 6.59
CA ILE A 332 -18.74 -4.52 6.59
C ILE A 332 -17.89 -5.58 5.88
N ALA A 333 -18.23 -6.87 6.03
CA ALA A 333 -17.52 -7.96 5.38
C ALA A 333 -17.73 -8.04 3.85
N LYS A 334 -18.77 -7.39 3.32
CA LYS A 334 -19.09 -7.35 1.88
C LYS A 334 -18.42 -6.21 1.10
N ARG A 335 -17.55 -5.42 1.74
CA ARG A 335 -16.90 -4.25 1.12
C ARG A 335 -15.41 -4.47 0.98
#